data_AF-A0A6J2RZF4-F1
#
_entry.id   AF-A0A6J2RZF4-F1
#
_cell.length_a   1.000
_cell.length_b   1.000
_cell.length_c   1.000
_cell.angle_alpha   90.00
_cell.angle_beta   90.00
_cell.angle_gamma   90.00
#
_symmetry.space_group_name_H-M   'P 1'
#
loop_
_entity.id
_entity.type
_entity.pdbx_description
1 polymer ?
#
loop_
_entity_poly.entity_id
_entity_poly.type
_entity_poly.pdbx_seq_one_letter_code
_entity_poly.pdbx_strand_id
1 'polypeptide(L)'
;MSSLDQDQNLHPSCRDKTTVSSDSSDTHELAKEPLQGLKLASHAVLEKAKERGRLKCSKCGGSRMFFCYTCCSLLGVSVQEIPLIKLPVKIDIIKHPNETDGKSTAIHAKILAPSDVTIYTYPCIPDYKKDTVVLVFPGPGAVSVHDMMQCLHDMTDSRSHGSSDEPCIKRLKSEEVQGAPHTADNPGSGTPDEAKDLKSRVYPLQRVVFIDSTWNQTNKISTDERLQDLLRVELKMRKTCFWRHQKGKPDTYLSTIEAIYYFVKDFHEQCLAQEYDGEYDNLLFFYSYLHAVVKKAKISAGKC
;
A
#
# COMPACT_ATOMS: atom_id res chain seq x y z
N MET A 1 -41.70 39.50 48.52
CA MET A 1 -42.17 38.69 47.37
C MET A 1 -40.98 37.89 46.85
N SER A 2 -41.11 36.56 46.85
CA SER A 2 -40.34 35.53 46.09
C SER A 2 -38.81 35.45 46.33
N SER A 3 -38.24 34.45 47.04
CA SER A 3 -38.01 33.00 46.71
C SER A 3 -36.87 32.81 45.67
N LEU A 4 -35.87 31.91 45.71
CA LEU A 4 -35.58 30.59 46.34
C LEU A 4 -34.03 30.41 46.44
N ASP A 5 -33.50 30.02 47.60
CA ASP A 5 -33.00 28.69 48.03
C ASP A 5 -31.76 28.09 47.33
N GLN A 6 -30.65 28.11 48.07
CA GLN A 6 -29.45 27.26 47.96
C GLN A 6 -29.61 26.09 48.91
N ASP A 7 -29.19 24.88 48.51
CA ASP A 7 -28.96 23.82 49.48
C ASP A 7 -27.65 23.08 49.20
N GLN A 8 -26.83 23.02 50.23
CA GLN A 8 -25.59 22.25 50.35
C GLN A 8 -25.90 21.04 51.22
N ASN A 9 -25.33 19.86 50.96
CA ASN A 9 -25.18 18.87 52.02
C ASN A 9 -23.96 17.96 51.86
N LEU A 10 -23.37 17.66 53.02
CA LEU A 10 -22.15 16.92 53.31
C LEU A 10 -22.44 15.42 53.53
N HIS A 11 -21.46 14.58 53.11
CA HIS A 11 -21.03 13.22 53.53
C HIS A 11 -21.87 12.34 54.49
N PRO A 12 -21.83 10.98 54.37
CA PRO A 12 -20.73 10.21 54.99
C PRO A 12 -20.29 8.89 54.31
N SER A 13 -19.16 8.37 54.81
CA SER A 13 -18.42 7.15 54.41
C SER A 13 -19.18 5.83 54.58
N CYS A 14 -18.92 4.83 53.73
CA CYS A 14 -18.83 3.44 54.19
C CYS A 14 -17.92 2.59 53.28
N ARG A 15 -17.13 1.73 53.92
CA ARG A 15 -16.20 0.75 53.35
C ARG A 15 -16.98 -0.44 52.80
N ASP A 16 -16.54 -0.99 51.66
CA ASP A 16 -16.55 -2.45 51.52
C ASP A 16 -15.38 -2.94 50.66
N LYS A 17 -14.67 -3.92 51.23
CA LYS A 17 -13.59 -4.68 50.61
C LYS A 17 -14.21 -5.93 50.01
N THR A 18 -14.08 -6.13 48.71
CA THR A 18 -14.06 -7.48 48.16
C THR A 18 -13.06 -7.54 47.02
N THR A 19 -11.93 -8.16 47.33
CA THR A 19 -10.82 -8.49 46.45
C THR A 19 -11.29 -9.53 45.44
N VAL A 20 -11.33 -9.19 44.16
CA VAL A 20 -11.38 -10.17 43.07
C VAL A 20 -10.13 -9.97 42.22
N SER A 21 -9.26 -10.96 42.31
CA SER A 21 -8.01 -11.09 41.56
C SER A 21 -8.29 -11.02 40.06
N SER A 22 -7.79 -9.98 39.40
CA SER A 22 -7.71 -9.91 37.95
C SER A 22 -6.29 -10.25 37.54
N ASP A 23 -6.05 -11.54 37.30
CA ASP A 23 -4.92 -11.98 36.48
C ASP A 23 -5.19 -11.53 35.04
N SER A 24 -4.89 -10.25 34.77
CA SER A 24 -4.65 -9.77 33.41
C SER A 24 -3.16 -9.88 33.16
N SER A 25 -2.76 -11.01 32.61
CA SER A 25 -1.51 -11.12 31.86
C SER A 25 -1.68 -10.35 30.55
N ASP A 26 -1.86 -9.04 30.67
CA ASP A 26 -1.70 -8.10 29.58
C ASP A 26 -0.21 -8.09 29.26
N THR A 27 0.15 -8.99 28.35
CA THR A 27 1.42 -8.95 27.66
C THR A 27 1.41 -7.65 26.88
N HIS A 28 1.95 -6.59 27.50
CA HIS A 28 2.28 -5.34 26.84
C HIS A 28 3.23 -5.68 25.69
N GLU A 29 2.66 -5.98 24.52
CA GLU A 29 3.37 -6.05 23.27
C GLU A 29 3.93 -4.64 23.05
N LEU A 30 5.20 -4.46 23.39
CA LEU A 30 5.92 -3.20 23.19
C LEU A 30 5.68 -2.78 21.75
N ALA A 31 4.92 -1.70 21.58
CA ALA A 31 4.55 -1.20 20.26
C ALA A 31 5.83 -1.01 19.45
N LYS A 32 6.07 -1.91 18.48
CA LYS A 32 7.23 -1.84 17.59
C LYS A 32 7.27 -0.45 16.97
N GLU A 33 8.47 0.14 16.88
CA GLU A 33 8.61 1.44 16.27
C GLU A 33 8.04 1.41 14.83
N PRO A 34 7.34 2.46 14.39
CA PRO A 34 6.90 2.59 13.00
C PRO A 34 8.02 2.27 12.01
N LEU A 35 7.74 1.42 11.01
CA LEU A 35 8.69 1.04 9.94
C LEU A 35 9.89 0.20 10.42
N GLN A 36 9.83 -0.42 11.61
CA GLN A 36 10.88 -1.30 12.11
C GLN A 36 10.94 -2.63 11.33
N GLY A 37 12.15 -3.12 11.08
CA GLY A 37 12.39 -4.42 10.43
C GLY A 37 12.48 -4.39 8.90
N LEU A 38 12.35 -3.22 8.28
CA LEU A 38 12.51 -3.08 6.83
C LEU A 38 13.97 -3.21 6.40
N LYS A 39 14.23 -3.98 5.34
CA LYS A 39 15.52 -4.13 4.65
C LYS A 39 15.74 -3.00 3.65
N LEU A 40 15.93 -1.79 4.17
CA LEU A 40 16.16 -0.61 3.34
C LEU A 40 17.63 -0.47 2.93
N ALA A 41 17.84 0.03 1.70
CA ALA A 41 19.12 0.57 1.29
C ALA A 41 19.53 1.75 2.18
N SER A 42 20.84 2.01 2.29
CA SER A 42 21.37 3.10 3.10
C SER A 42 20.86 4.47 2.63
N HIS A 43 20.41 5.30 3.57
CA HIS A 43 20.02 6.68 3.31
C HIS A 43 21.19 7.67 3.18
N ALA A 44 22.44 7.22 3.20
CA ALA A 44 23.62 8.10 3.17
C ALA A 44 23.62 9.08 1.99
N VAL A 45 23.12 8.68 0.83
CA VAL A 45 22.97 9.57 -0.34
C VAL A 45 21.98 10.69 -0.07
N LEU A 46 20.89 10.42 0.65
CA LEU A 46 19.87 11.41 0.97
C LEU A 46 20.37 12.40 2.03
N GLU A 47 21.16 11.95 3.00
CA GLU A 47 21.80 12.86 3.96
C GLU A 47 22.76 13.83 3.27
N LYS A 48 23.65 13.32 2.40
CA LYS A 48 24.54 14.17 1.58
C LYS A 48 23.75 15.15 0.70
N ALA A 49 22.65 14.69 0.10
CA ALA A 49 21.80 15.56 -0.71
C ALA A 49 21.10 16.64 0.13
N LYS A 50 20.68 16.32 1.35
CA LYS A 50 20.09 17.27 2.29
C LYS A 50 21.10 18.34 2.73
N GLU A 51 22.35 17.97 2.98
CA GLU A 51 23.44 18.91 3.29
C GLU A 51 23.70 19.90 2.16
N ARG A 52 23.65 19.43 0.90
CA ARG A 52 23.77 20.29 -0.30
C ARG A 52 22.58 21.24 -0.48
N GLY A 53 21.44 20.94 0.14
CA GLY A 53 20.23 21.76 0.06
C GLY A 53 19.43 21.58 -1.24
N ARG A 54 18.54 22.52 -1.52
CA ARG A 54 17.60 22.41 -2.65
C ARG A 54 18.24 22.83 -3.96
N LEU A 55 17.92 22.09 -5.03
CA LEU A 55 18.35 22.35 -6.40
C LEU A 55 17.16 22.70 -7.30
N LYS A 56 17.42 23.39 -8.41
CA LYS A 56 16.41 23.69 -9.43
C LYS A 56 16.29 22.52 -10.41
N CYS A 57 15.05 22.10 -10.70
CA CYS A 57 14.78 21.10 -11.73
C CYS A 57 15.10 21.69 -13.10
N SER A 58 15.89 20.99 -13.92
CA SER A 58 16.23 21.43 -15.28
C SER A 58 15.04 21.50 -16.23
N LYS A 59 13.97 20.75 -15.94
CA LYS A 59 12.77 20.69 -16.79
C LYS A 59 11.75 21.79 -16.46
N CYS A 60 11.38 21.96 -15.18
CA CYS A 60 10.35 22.93 -14.78
C CYS A 60 10.87 24.13 -13.96
N GLY A 61 12.16 24.19 -13.67
CA GLY A 61 12.76 25.24 -12.83
C GLY A 61 12.45 25.15 -11.32
N GLY A 62 11.56 24.24 -10.90
CA GLY A 62 11.13 24.12 -9.51
C GLY A 62 12.27 23.75 -8.56
N SER A 63 12.37 24.47 -7.42
CA SER A 63 13.35 24.18 -6.36
C SER A 63 12.89 23.00 -5.48
N ARG A 64 13.67 21.92 -5.44
CA ARG A 64 13.36 20.64 -4.79
C ARG A 64 14.62 20.05 -4.14
N MET A 65 14.46 19.11 -3.21
CA MET A 65 15.60 18.49 -2.52
C MET A 65 16.06 17.21 -3.22
N PHE A 66 15.23 16.14 -3.23
CA PHE A 66 15.62 14.83 -3.76
C PHE A 66 15.03 14.47 -5.13
N PHE A 67 13.85 15.00 -5.44
CA PHE A 67 13.13 14.69 -6.67
C PHE A 67 12.12 15.79 -7.02
N CYS A 68 11.82 15.91 -8.30
CA CYS A 68 10.76 16.78 -8.80
C CYS A 68 9.47 15.99 -8.88
N TYR A 69 8.51 16.37 -8.05
CA TYR A 69 7.17 15.81 -8.05
C TYR A 69 6.35 16.17 -9.30
N THR A 70 6.73 17.22 -10.05
CA THR A 70 6.06 17.61 -11.30
C THR A 70 6.64 16.87 -12.50
N CYS A 71 7.97 16.81 -12.61
CA CYS A 71 8.66 16.22 -13.76
C CYS A 71 9.07 14.75 -13.56
N CYS A 72 8.69 14.16 -12.43
CA CYS A 72 9.02 12.79 -12.03
C CYS A 72 10.49 12.42 -12.24
N SER A 73 11.41 13.26 -11.77
CA SER A 73 12.86 13.09 -11.98
C SER A 73 13.64 13.34 -10.70
N LEU A 74 14.79 12.66 -10.55
CA LEU A 74 15.70 12.85 -9.42
C LEU A 74 16.36 14.23 -9.45
N LEU A 75 16.67 14.75 -8.27
CA LEU A 75 17.46 15.95 -8.04
C LEU A 75 18.48 15.71 -6.93
N GLY A 76 19.72 16.14 -7.17
CA GLY A 76 20.76 16.08 -6.15
C GLY A 76 21.17 14.67 -5.77
N VAL A 77 20.67 13.64 -6.46
CA VAL A 77 21.03 12.23 -6.34
C VAL A 77 20.99 11.61 -7.74
N SER A 78 21.82 10.61 -7.99
CA SER A 78 21.82 9.85 -9.24
C SER A 78 20.98 8.57 -9.13
N VAL A 79 20.58 8.03 -10.29
CA VAL A 79 19.81 6.78 -10.37
C VAL A 79 20.61 5.59 -9.82
N GLN A 80 21.95 5.63 -9.93
CA GLN A 80 22.84 4.56 -9.46
C GLN A 80 23.02 4.54 -7.94
N GLU A 81 22.69 5.65 -7.25
CA GLU A 81 22.87 5.77 -5.79
C GLU A 81 21.61 5.44 -4.99
N ILE A 82 20.48 5.20 -5.66
CA ILE A 82 19.21 4.85 -5.02
C ILE A 82 18.77 3.44 -5.42
N PRO A 83 17.98 2.74 -4.60
CA PRO A 83 17.44 1.44 -4.99
C PRO A 83 16.48 1.59 -6.19
N LEU A 84 16.59 0.66 -7.14
CA LEU A 84 15.60 0.45 -8.19
C LEU A 84 14.86 -0.86 -7.93
N ILE A 85 13.54 -0.83 -8.07
CA ILE A 85 12.66 -1.91 -7.68
C ILE A 85 11.90 -2.39 -8.91
N LYS A 86 11.87 -3.70 -9.10
CA LYS A 86 11.01 -4.37 -10.06
C LYS A 86 9.75 -4.84 -9.34
N LEU A 87 8.59 -4.42 -9.81
CA LEU A 87 7.32 -4.84 -9.20
C LEU A 87 6.77 -6.09 -9.89
N PRO A 88 6.03 -6.95 -9.16
CA PRO A 88 5.44 -8.17 -9.71
C PRO A 88 4.21 -7.87 -10.60
N VAL A 89 3.70 -6.64 -10.56
CA VAL A 89 2.54 -6.18 -11.31
C VAL A 89 2.71 -4.71 -11.71
N LYS A 90 2.08 -4.30 -12.82
CA LYS A 90 2.04 -2.87 -13.20
C LYS A 90 1.12 -2.08 -12.29
N ILE A 91 1.50 -0.85 -12.00
CA ILE A 91 0.76 0.05 -11.14
C ILE A 91 0.44 1.34 -11.89
N ASP A 92 -0.84 1.69 -11.92
CA ASP A 92 -1.29 2.99 -12.38
C ASP A 92 -1.80 3.80 -11.18
N ILE A 93 -1.35 5.04 -11.04
CA ILE A 93 -1.78 5.96 -9.99
C ILE A 93 -2.57 7.09 -10.62
N ILE A 94 -3.85 7.22 -10.25
CA ILE A 94 -4.70 8.32 -10.66
C ILE A 94 -4.61 9.43 -9.62
N LYS A 95 -3.83 10.46 -9.94
CA LYS A 95 -3.57 11.61 -9.08
C LYS A 95 -4.62 12.69 -9.28
N HIS A 96 -5.20 13.15 -8.17
CA HIS A 96 -6.11 14.29 -8.19
C HIS A 96 -5.34 15.59 -8.51
N PRO A 97 -5.84 16.47 -9.40
CA PRO A 97 -5.11 17.68 -9.81
C PRO A 97 -4.90 18.69 -8.67
N ASN A 98 -5.77 18.67 -7.66
CA ASN A 98 -5.64 19.54 -6.47
C ASN A 98 -4.86 18.89 -5.33
N GLU A 99 -4.37 17.66 -5.50
CA GLU A 99 -3.49 17.05 -4.50
C GLU A 99 -2.14 17.77 -4.50
N THR A 100 -1.73 18.30 -3.35
CA THR A 100 -0.51 19.09 -3.26
C THR A 100 0.70 18.20 -3.58
N ASP A 101 1.39 18.47 -4.68
CA ASP A 101 2.49 17.61 -5.14
C ASP A 101 3.60 17.40 -4.10
N GLY A 102 3.91 18.43 -3.30
CA GLY A 102 4.89 18.31 -2.22
C GLY A 102 4.44 17.43 -1.04
N LYS A 103 3.18 16.99 -1.03
CA LYS A 103 2.56 16.08 -0.03
C LYS A 103 2.30 14.68 -0.55
N SER A 104 2.08 14.52 -1.85
CA SER A 104 1.93 13.22 -2.50
C SER A 104 3.14 12.33 -2.26
N THR A 105 2.87 11.08 -1.88
CA THR A 105 3.89 10.03 -1.78
C THR A 105 3.91 9.12 -3.01
N ALA A 106 2.99 9.30 -3.96
CA ALA A 106 2.95 8.56 -5.23
C ALA A 106 4.25 8.66 -6.03
N ILE A 107 4.90 9.84 -5.98
CA ILE A 107 6.17 10.08 -6.66
C ILE A 107 7.28 9.12 -6.21
N HIS A 108 7.25 8.63 -4.96
CA HIS A 108 8.25 7.66 -4.48
C HIS A 108 8.21 6.40 -5.33
N ALA A 109 7.02 5.83 -5.55
CA ALA A 109 6.84 4.64 -6.38
C ALA A 109 7.31 4.88 -7.82
N LYS A 110 6.99 6.05 -8.41
CA LYS A 110 7.41 6.36 -9.78
C LYS A 110 8.93 6.49 -9.93
N ILE A 111 9.62 7.04 -8.93
CA ILE A 111 11.08 7.17 -8.96
C ILE A 111 11.77 5.82 -8.74
N LEU A 112 11.25 5.00 -7.82
CA LEU A 112 11.88 3.74 -7.42
C LEU A 112 11.56 2.58 -8.36
N ALA A 113 10.39 2.59 -9.01
CA ALA A 113 9.96 1.56 -9.97
C ALA A 113 9.48 2.20 -11.29
N PRO A 114 10.36 2.93 -12.02
CA PRO A 114 9.95 3.78 -13.14
C PRO A 114 9.34 3.01 -14.33
N SER A 115 9.73 1.74 -14.50
CA SER A 115 9.25 0.85 -15.56
C SER A 115 7.90 0.20 -15.25
N ASP A 116 7.49 0.18 -13.98
CA ASP A 116 6.30 -0.55 -13.52
C ASP A 116 5.21 0.37 -12.98
N VAL A 117 5.52 1.63 -12.67
CA VAL A 117 4.58 2.63 -12.15
C VAL A 117 4.33 3.72 -13.18
N THR A 118 3.07 4.04 -13.43
CA THR A 118 2.64 5.21 -14.22
C THR A 118 1.75 6.11 -13.38
N ILE A 119 1.95 7.42 -13.45
CA ILE A 119 1.10 8.42 -12.78
C ILE A 119 0.32 9.16 -13.85
N TYR A 120 -1.01 9.19 -13.71
CA TYR A 120 -1.90 10.00 -14.54
C TYR A 120 -2.55 11.08 -13.69
N THR A 121 -2.71 12.27 -14.25
CA THR A 121 -3.44 13.35 -13.59
C THR A 121 -4.90 13.33 -14.04
N TYR A 122 -5.82 13.18 -13.09
CA TYR A 122 -7.27 13.23 -13.35
C TYR A 122 -7.66 14.56 -14.04
N PRO A 123 -8.50 14.54 -15.11
CA PRO A 123 -9.38 13.44 -15.54
C PRO A 123 -8.79 12.47 -16.57
N CYS A 124 -7.47 12.47 -16.78
CA CYS A 124 -6.83 11.50 -17.68
C CYS A 124 -6.77 10.13 -16.98
N ILE A 125 -7.68 9.22 -17.30
CA ILE A 125 -7.68 7.84 -16.81
C ILE A 125 -7.61 6.93 -18.05
N PRO A 126 -6.70 5.94 -18.09
CA PRO A 126 -6.65 4.95 -19.15
C PRO A 126 -7.94 4.10 -19.22
N ASP A 127 -8.22 3.55 -20.40
CA ASP A 127 -9.24 2.51 -20.54
C ASP A 127 -8.68 1.17 -20.07
N TYR A 128 -9.39 0.54 -19.14
CA TYR A 128 -8.97 -0.71 -18.50
C TYR A 128 -9.82 -1.90 -18.93
N LYS A 129 -9.17 -3.07 -19.06
CA LYS A 129 -9.85 -4.36 -19.21
C LYS A 129 -10.22 -4.90 -17.82
N LYS A 130 -11.50 -4.86 -17.50
CA LYS A 130 -12.07 -5.12 -16.16
C LYS A 130 -11.66 -6.46 -15.51
N ASP A 131 -11.39 -7.47 -16.32
CA ASP A 131 -11.00 -8.84 -15.93
C ASP A 131 -9.49 -9.02 -15.68
N THR A 132 -8.69 -7.98 -15.90
CA THR A 132 -7.23 -8.01 -15.73
C THR A 132 -6.70 -6.85 -14.89
N VAL A 133 -7.58 -5.95 -14.44
CA VAL A 133 -7.23 -4.74 -13.72
C VAL A 133 -8.10 -4.59 -12.48
N VAL A 134 -7.47 -4.30 -11.35
CA VAL A 134 -8.15 -4.07 -10.07
C VAL A 134 -7.93 -2.64 -9.57
N LEU A 135 -8.86 -2.15 -8.75
CA LEU A 135 -8.74 -0.87 -8.05
C LEU A 135 -8.52 -1.15 -6.55
N VAL A 136 -7.41 -0.68 -5.99
CA VAL A 136 -7.20 -0.74 -4.53
C VAL A 136 -7.92 0.44 -3.89
N PHE A 137 -9.14 0.18 -3.42
CA PHE A 137 -9.98 1.17 -2.77
C PHE A 137 -11.06 0.49 -1.91
N PRO A 138 -11.21 0.88 -0.64
CA PRO A 138 -12.24 0.28 0.23
C PRO A 138 -13.64 0.70 -0.23
N GLY A 139 -14.62 -0.20 -0.07
CA GLY A 139 -16.01 0.11 -0.39
C GLY A 139 -16.91 -1.12 -0.49
N PRO A 140 -18.21 -0.92 -0.74
CA PRO A 140 -19.15 -2.03 -0.92
C PRO A 140 -18.68 -2.97 -2.03
N GLY A 141 -18.71 -4.28 -1.77
CA GLY A 141 -18.28 -5.30 -2.71
C GLY A 141 -16.76 -5.39 -2.92
N ALA A 142 -15.94 -4.69 -2.13
CA ALA A 142 -14.50 -4.89 -2.15
C ALA A 142 -14.14 -6.28 -1.60
N VAL A 143 -13.14 -6.91 -2.21
CA VAL A 143 -12.62 -8.23 -1.82
C VAL A 143 -11.24 -8.10 -1.19
N SER A 144 -10.79 -9.14 -0.48
CA SER A 144 -9.43 -9.17 0.06
C SER A 144 -8.39 -9.40 -1.04
N VAL A 145 -7.12 -9.11 -0.77
CA VAL A 145 -6.01 -9.46 -1.69
C VAL A 145 -5.95 -10.97 -1.94
N HIS A 146 -6.28 -11.78 -0.93
CA HIS A 146 -6.33 -13.24 -1.06
C HIS A 146 -7.39 -13.70 -2.07
N ASP A 147 -8.61 -13.15 -1.98
CA ASP A 147 -9.75 -13.57 -2.81
C ASP A 147 -9.71 -12.97 -4.22
N MET A 148 -8.93 -11.89 -4.40
CA MET A 148 -8.81 -11.13 -5.65
C MET A 148 -8.57 -12.02 -6.87
N MET A 149 -7.62 -12.96 -6.79
CA MET A 149 -7.23 -13.77 -7.94
C MET A 149 -8.38 -14.68 -8.39
N GLN A 150 -9.10 -15.30 -7.46
CA GLN A 150 -10.26 -16.14 -7.77
C GLN A 150 -11.36 -15.31 -8.45
N CYS A 151 -11.67 -14.13 -7.92
CA CYS A 151 -12.68 -13.25 -8.53
C CYS A 151 -12.31 -12.86 -9.98
N LEU A 152 -11.04 -12.59 -10.26
CA LEU A 152 -10.59 -12.27 -11.62
C LEU A 152 -10.71 -13.47 -12.57
N HIS A 153 -10.45 -14.69 -12.09
CA HIS A 153 -10.69 -15.91 -12.87
C HIS A 153 -12.18 -16.08 -13.20
N ASP A 154 -13.06 -15.95 -12.20
CA ASP A 154 -14.51 -16.08 -12.38
C ASP A 154 -15.05 -15.05 -13.39
N MET A 155 -14.51 -13.82 -13.36
CA MET A 155 -14.85 -12.77 -14.33
C MET A 155 -14.38 -13.11 -15.75
N THR A 156 -13.23 -13.75 -15.89
CA THR A 156 -12.68 -14.16 -17.19
C THR A 156 -13.51 -15.30 -17.79
N ASP A 157 -13.87 -16.29 -16.97
CA ASP A 157 -14.64 -17.47 -17.40
C ASP A 157 -16.07 -17.08 -17.78
N SER A 158 -16.72 -16.21 -17.00
CA SER A 158 -18.07 -15.70 -17.30
C SER A 158 -18.15 -14.98 -18.65
N ARG A 159 -17.07 -14.35 -19.10
CA ARG A 159 -16.99 -13.71 -20.43
C ARG A 159 -16.79 -14.72 -21.55
N SER A 160 -16.08 -15.81 -21.30
CA SER A 160 -15.89 -16.89 -22.27
C SER A 160 -17.17 -17.71 -22.53
N HIS A 161 -18.07 -17.78 -21.55
CA HIS A 161 -19.38 -18.45 -21.70
C HIS A 161 -20.51 -17.54 -22.23
N GLY A 162 -20.22 -16.28 -22.52
CA GLY A 162 -21.18 -15.30 -23.05
C GLY A 162 -21.52 -15.41 -24.55
N SER A 163 -21.32 -16.58 -25.18
CA SER A 163 -21.83 -16.89 -26.52
C SER A 163 -21.97 -18.38 -26.79
N SER A 164 -22.75 -19.12 -26.00
CA SER A 164 -23.43 -20.35 -26.44
C SER A 164 -24.30 -20.90 -25.32
N ASP A 165 -25.61 -20.89 -25.53
CA ASP A 165 -26.54 -21.78 -24.82
C ASP A 165 -26.19 -23.24 -25.16
N GLU A 166 -25.61 -23.99 -24.22
CA GLU A 166 -26.05 -25.36 -23.89
C GLU A 166 -25.28 -25.95 -22.69
N PRO A 167 -25.94 -26.67 -21.76
CA PRO A 167 -25.30 -27.29 -20.62
C PRO A 167 -24.88 -28.74 -20.93
N CYS A 168 -23.65 -29.15 -20.58
CA CYS A 168 -23.26 -30.56 -20.66
C CYS A 168 -22.46 -31.07 -19.45
N ILE A 169 -23.19 -31.82 -18.62
CA ILE A 169 -22.90 -33.13 -18.00
C ILE A 169 -21.60 -33.35 -17.19
N LYS A 170 -21.82 -33.70 -15.91
CA LYS A 170 -20.90 -34.30 -14.93
C LYS A 170 -20.36 -35.67 -15.36
N ARG A 171 -19.04 -35.90 -15.17
CA ARG A 171 -18.30 -37.15 -14.77
C ARG A 171 -16.90 -37.13 -15.42
N LEU A 172 -15.80 -37.69 -14.89
CA LEU A 172 -15.51 -38.57 -13.75
C LEU A 172 -13.99 -38.49 -13.45
N LYS A 173 -13.67 -38.78 -12.20
CA LYS A 173 -12.37 -39.05 -11.56
C LYS A 173 -11.50 -40.07 -12.32
N SER A 174 -10.18 -39.85 -12.39
CA SER A 174 -9.17 -40.90 -12.61
C SER A 174 -7.91 -40.64 -11.78
N GLU A 175 -7.25 -41.74 -11.43
CA GLU A 175 -6.45 -41.99 -10.23
C GLU A 175 -4.96 -41.60 -10.31
N GLU A 176 -4.34 -41.60 -9.12
CA GLU A 176 -2.92 -41.45 -8.80
C GLU A 176 -2.00 -42.50 -9.46
N VAL A 177 -0.74 -42.12 -9.74
CA VAL A 177 0.43 -42.99 -9.54
C VAL A 177 1.61 -42.17 -8.97
N GLN A 178 2.20 -42.68 -7.89
CA GLN A 178 3.34 -42.17 -7.14
C GLN A 178 4.71 -42.48 -7.78
N GLY A 179 5.72 -41.67 -7.45
CA GLY A 179 7.15 -42.04 -7.55
C GLY A 179 8.11 -40.94 -7.08
N ALA A 180 8.79 -41.16 -5.94
CA ALA A 180 9.95 -40.41 -5.42
C ALA A 180 11.26 -41.23 -5.62
N PRO A 181 12.50 -40.83 -5.22
CA PRO A 181 12.96 -39.60 -4.54
C PRO A 181 14.31 -38.96 -5.02
N HIS A 182 14.56 -37.74 -4.50
CA HIS A 182 15.82 -37.04 -4.13
C HIS A 182 17.06 -36.96 -5.06
N THR A 183 17.55 -35.74 -5.29
CA THR A 183 18.97 -35.33 -5.06
C THR A 183 19.07 -33.82 -4.89
N ALA A 184 20.02 -33.40 -4.05
CA ALA A 184 20.21 -32.05 -3.56
C ALA A 184 21.18 -31.22 -4.44
N ASP A 185 21.10 -29.90 -4.21
CA ASP A 185 22.13 -28.86 -4.27
C ASP A 185 22.14 -27.81 -5.41
N ASN A 186 22.03 -26.57 -4.89
CA ASN A 186 22.57 -25.27 -5.30
C ASN A 186 21.69 -24.22 -6.01
N PRO A 187 21.58 -22.99 -5.43
CA PRO A 187 20.78 -21.90 -5.98
C PRO A 187 21.63 -21.03 -6.92
N GLY A 188 21.20 -20.91 -8.17
CA GLY A 188 21.86 -20.02 -9.12
C GLY A 188 21.23 -20.08 -10.51
N SER A 189 20.52 -19.00 -10.85
CA SER A 189 19.83 -18.72 -12.13
C SER A 189 18.45 -19.36 -12.26
N GLY A 190 17.42 -18.51 -12.24
CA GLY A 190 16.03 -18.91 -12.42
C GLY A 190 15.86 -19.62 -13.76
N THR A 191 15.30 -20.81 -13.72
CA THR A 191 15.06 -21.63 -14.90
C THR A 191 13.84 -21.09 -15.67
N PRO A 192 13.68 -21.41 -16.98
CA PRO A 192 12.51 -21.03 -17.75
C PRO A 192 11.17 -21.53 -17.18
N ASP A 193 11.19 -22.56 -16.33
CA ASP A 193 10.01 -23.13 -15.69
C ASP A 193 9.47 -22.26 -14.54
N GLU A 194 10.33 -21.70 -13.69
CA GLU A 194 9.89 -20.79 -12.61
C GLU A 194 9.26 -19.51 -13.16
N ALA A 195 9.79 -18.97 -14.25
CA ALA A 195 9.23 -17.79 -14.90
C ALA A 195 7.86 -18.06 -15.56
N LYS A 196 7.58 -19.32 -15.93
CA LYS A 196 6.27 -19.72 -16.45
C LYS A 196 5.27 -19.94 -15.31
N ASP A 197 5.68 -20.58 -14.22
CA ASP A 197 4.84 -20.79 -13.03
C ASP A 197 4.45 -19.45 -12.37
N LEU A 198 5.38 -18.50 -12.27
CA LEU A 198 5.07 -17.16 -11.75
C LEU A 198 4.07 -16.43 -12.66
N LYS A 199 4.20 -16.56 -13.98
CA LYS A 199 3.25 -15.95 -14.92
C LYS A 199 1.86 -16.55 -14.81
N SER A 200 1.71 -17.86 -14.55
CA SER A 200 0.40 -18.45 -14.33
C SER A 200 -0.20 -18.03 -12.99
N ARG A 201 0.60 -17.87 -11.93
CA ARG A 201 0.12 -17.39 -10.61
C ARG A 201 -0.32 -15.92 -10.62
N VAL A 202 0.27 -15.11 -11.49
CA VAL A 202 -0.10 -13.69 -11.65
C VAL A 202 -1.25 -13.51 -12.63
N TYR A 203 -1.48 -14.45 -13.54
CA TYR A 203 -2.58 -14.38 -14.50
C TYR A 203 -3.94 -14.57 -13.78
N PRO A 204 -4.96 -13.75 -14.07
CA PRO A 204 -5.06 -12.79 -15.18
C PRO A 204 -4.65 -11.35 -14.82
N LEU A 205 -4.19 -11.07 -13.60
CA LEU A 205 -3.87 -9.73 -13.14
C LEU A 205 -2.70 -9.12 -13.94
N GLN A 206 -2.99 -8.02 -14.63
CA GLN A 206 -1.99 -7.25 -15.38
C GLN A 206 -1.64 -5.94 -14.69
N ARG A 207 -2.59 -5.35 -13.96
CA ARG A 207 -2.46 -4.00 -13.43
C ARG A 207 -3.29 -3.73 -12.18
N VAL A 208 -2.76 -2.85 -11.35
CA VAL A 208 -3.40 -2.39 -10.12
C VAL A 208 -3.49 -0.87 -10.15
N VAL A 209 -4.68 -0.35 -9.88
CA VAL A 209 -4.95 1.09 -9.87
C VAL A 209 -5.02 1.60 -8.43
N PHE A 210 -4.34 2.72 -8.17
CA PHE A 210 -4.41 3.46 -6.90
C PHE A 210 -4.86 4.89 -7.13
N ILE A 211 -5.42 5.53 -6.11
CA ILE A 211 -5.83 6.94 -6.15
C ILE A 211 -4.90 7.75 -5.26
N ASP A 212 -4.26 8.79 -5.80
CA ASP A 212 -3.44 9.76 -5.05
C ASP A 212 -4.23 11.06 -4.86
N SER A 213 -4.86 11.20 -3.69
CA SER A 213 -5.66 12.37 -3.33
C SER A 213 -5.86 12.47 -1.82
N THR A 214 -6.34 13.64 -1.37
CA THR A 214 -6.93 13.71 -0.02
C THR A 214 -8.21 12.87 0.06
N TRP A 215 -8.54 12.37 1.25
CA TRP A 215 -9.74 11.54 1.44
C TRP A 215 -11.04 12.30 1.18
N ASN A 216 -11.03 13.63 1.26
CA ASN A 216 -12.19 14.45 0.92
C ASN A 216 -12.38 14.61 -0.61
N GLN A 217 -11.33 14.39 -1.41
CA GLN A 217 -11.34 14.53 -2.86
C GLN A 217 -11.47 13.19 -3.60
N THR A 218 -11.14 12.09 -2.92
CA THR A 218 -11.05 10.75 -3.53
C THR A 218 -12.34 10.28 -4.20
N ASN A 219 -13.50 10.65 -3.64
CA ASN A 219 -14.81 10.22 -4.15
C ASN A 219 -15.01 10.59 -5.61
N LYS A 220 -14.52 11.76 -6.05
CA LYS A 220 -14.67 12.18 -7.45
C LYS A 220 -13.96 11.24 -8.43
N ILE A 221 -12.85 10.65 -8.00
CA ILE A 221 -12.07 9.72 -8.82
C ILE A 221 -12.63 8.31 -8.68
N SER A 222 -12.89 7.85 -7.45
CA SER A 222 -13.33 6.46 -7.21
C SER A 222 -14.73 6.16 -7.77
N THR A 223 -15.53 7.18 -8.07
CA THR A 223 -16.82 7.06 -8.76
C THR A 223 -16.75 7.45 -10.24
N ASP A 224 -15.56 7.58 -10.84
CA ASP A 224 -15.45 7.79 -12.30
C ASP A 224 -15.85 6.50 -13.04
N GLU A 225 -16.64 6.62 -14.12
CA GLU A 225 -17.17 5.48 -14.88
C GLU A 225 -16.08 4.50 -15.35
N ARG A 226 -14.86 4.99 -15.63
CA ARG A 226 -13.73 4.16 -16.05
C ARG A 226 -13.15 3.30 -14.92
N LEU A 227 -13.48 3.61 -13.67
CA LEU A 227 -13.03 2.90 -12.47
C LEU A 227 -14.15 2.14 -11.76
N GLN A 228 -15.41 2.54 -11.93
CA GLN A 228 -16.55 1.98 -11.18
C GLN A 228 -16.71 0.48 -11.35
N ASP A 229 -16.46 -0.03 -12.55
CA ASP A 229 -16.65 -1.45 -12.89
C ASP A 229 -15.41 -2.32 -12.67
N LEU A 230 -14.33 -1.75 -12.10
CA LEU A 230 -13.15 -2.53 -11.73
C LEU A 230 -13.41 -3.28 -10.42
N LEU A 231 -12.88 -4.51 -10.32
CA LEU A 231 -12.87 -5.24 -9.07
C LEU A 231 -12.13 -4.39 -8.00
N ARG A 232 -12.80 -4.16 -6.88
CA ARG A 232 -12.24 -3.40 -5.75
C ARG A 232 -11.53 -4.34 -4.80
N VAL A 233 -10.33 -3.97 -4.41
CA VAL A 233 -9.52 -4.70 -3.43
C VAL A 233 -9.32 -3.84 -2.21
N GLU A 234 -9.72 -4.36 -1.05
CA GLU A 234 -9.48 -3.74 0.25
C GLU A 234 -8.26 -4.35 0.91
N LEU A 235 -7.40 -3.49 1.46
CA LEU A 235 -6.23 -3.92 2.20
C LEU A 235 -6.62 -4.23 3.65
N LYS A 236 -5.91 -5.18 4.28
CA LYS A 236 -6.03 -5.41 5.73
C LYS A 236 -5.81 -4.09 6.48
N MET A 237 -6.56 -3.92 7.57
CA MET A 237 -6.48 -2.75 8.43
C MET A 237 -5.05 -2.57 8.98
N ARG A 238 -4.48 -1.38 8.76
CA ARG A 238 -3.10 -1.06 9.12
C ARG A 238 -3.03 0.36 9.62
N LYS A 239 -2.18 0.61 10.62
CA LYS A 239 -1.90 1.96 11.09
C LYS A 239 -0.90 2.65 10.18
N THR A 240 -1.24 3.83 9.68
CA THR A 240 -0.36 4.68 8.90
C THR A 240 0.71 5.31 9.78
N CYS A 241 1.89 5.49 9.21
CA CYS A 241 2.99 6.27 9.78
C CYS A 241 3.06 7.68 9.17
N PHE A 242 2.03 8.11 8.43
CA PHE A 242 2.10 9.28 7.58
C PHE A 242 2.08 10.58 8.39
N TRP A 243 3.19 11.31 8.38
CA TRP A 243 3.39 12.48 9.25
C TRP A 243 2.50 13.70 8.92
N ARG A 244 1.69 13.65 7.85
CA ARG A 244 0.74 14.70 7.43
C ARG A 244 -0.71 14.22 7.50
N HIS A 245 -1.09 13.68 8.66
CA HIS A 245 -2.46 13.24 8.94
C HIS A 245 -3.50 14.32 8.62
N GLN A 246 -4.64 13.88 8.10
CA GLN A 246 -5.81 14.73 7.88
C GLN A 246 -6.62 14.78 9.18
N LYS A 247 -6.93 16.00 9.66
CA LYS A 247 -7.65 16.18 10.93
C LYS A 247 -9.00 15.45 10.89
N GLY A 248 -9.27 14.66 11.94
CA GLY A 248 -10.51 13.91 12.07
C GLY A 248 -10.63 12.67 11.18
N LYS A 249 -9.54 12.24 10.53
CA LYS A 249 -9.50 10.96 9.81
C LYS A 249 -8.84 9.87 10.68
N PRO A 250 -9.25 8.60 10.54
CA PRO A 250 -8.63 7.49 11.25
C PRO A 250 -7.14 7.36 10.93
N ASP A 251 -6.38 6.77 11.85
CA ASP A 251 -4.98 6.36 11.62
C ASP A 251 -4.88 5.13 10.71
N THR A 252 -5.99 4.59 10.22
CA THR A 252 -6.02 3.50 9.24
C THR A 252 -5.93 3.96 7.79
N TYR A 253 -5.94 5.27 7.57
CA TYR A 253 -5.94 5.90 6.26
C TYR A 253 -4.51 6.06 5.74
N LEU A 254 -4.04 5.02 5.05
CA LEU A 254 -2.69 4.93 4.48
C LEU A 254 -2.39 6.06 3.48
N SER A 255 -1.13 6.49 3.43
CA SER A 255 -0.61 7.26 2.30
C SER A 255 -0.48 6.38 1.06
N THR A 256 -0.41 6.98 -0.14
CA THR A 256 -0.36 6.21 -1.40
C THR A 256 0.81 5.23 -1.45
N ILE A 257 2.00 5.62 -1.00
CA ILE A 257 3.16 4.72 -1.00
C ILE A 257 3.01 3.56 0.00
N GLU A 258 2.37 3.78 1.15
CA GLU A 258 2.08 2.71 2.10
C GLU A 258 1.05 1.75 1.52
N ALA A 259 -0.01 2.25 0.90
CA ALA A 259 -1.01 1.42 0.23
C ALA A 259 -0.37 0.55 -0.86
N ILE A 260 0.52 1.12 -1.69
CA ILE A 260 1.27 0.37 -2.70
C ILE A 260 2.15 -0.70 -2.05
N TYR A 261 2.95 -0.32 -1.04
CA TYR A 261 3.84 -1.26 -0.34
C TYR A 261 3.06 -2.45 0.25
N TYR A 262 1.98 -2.16 1.00
CA TYR A 262 1.20 -3.21 1.65
C TYR A 262 0.43 -4.07 0.67
N PHE A 263 -0.08 -3.49 -0.43
CA PHE A 263 -0.68 -4.29 -1.50
C PHE A 263 0.35 -5.27 -2.09
N VAL A 264 1.53 -4.79 -2.48
CA VAL A 264 2.53 -5.64 -3.15
C VAL A 264 3.09 -6.70 -2.19
N LYS A 265 3.27 -6.37 -0.91
CA LYS A 265 3.62 -7.34 0.13
C LYS A 265 2.55 -8.42 0.30
N ASP A 266 1.28 -8.01 0.48
CA ASP A 266 0.16 -8.96 0.59
C ASP A 266 0.04 -9.83 -0.66
N PHE A 267 0.20 -9.25 -1.85
CA PHE A 267 0.15 -9.95 -3.12
C PHE A 267 1.26 -10.99 -3.25
N HIS A 268 2.48 -10.66 -2.84
CA HIS A 268 3.60 -11.60 -2.83
C HIS A 268 3.33 -12.79 -1.90
N GLU A 269 2.92 -12.53 -0.66
CA GLU A 269 2.68 -13.58 0.33
C GLU A 269 1.46 -14.45 -0.04
N GLN A 270 0.38 -13.84 -0.53
CA GLN A 270 -0.92 -14.50 -0.67
C GLN A 270 -1.21 -15.00 -2.09
N CYS A 271 -0.69 -14.34 -3.12
CA CYS A 271 -0.97 -14.69 -4.52
C CYS A 271 0.22 -15.34 -5.21
N LEU A 272 1.45 -14.88 -4.93
CA LEU A 272 2.65 -15.57 -5.43
C LEU A 272 2.99 -16.79 -4.59
N ALA A 273 2.46 -16.86 -3.35
CA ALA A 273 2.74 -17.92 -2.37
C ALA A 273 4.26 -18.10 -2.15
N GLN A 274 4.96 -16.98 -2.00
CA GLN A 274 6.39 -16.90 -1.72
C GLN A 274 6.62 -16.27 -0.35
N GLU A 275 7.70 -16.67 0.31
CA GLU A 275 8.13 -16.05 1.57
C GLU A 275 8.66 -14.64 1.29
N TYR A 276 8.14 -13.65 2.00
CA TYR A 276 8.55 -12.26 1.84
C TYR A 276 9.84 -11.96 2.59
N ASP A 277 10.90 -11.61 1.87
CA ASP A 277 12.22 -11.31 2.43
C ASP A 277 12.66 -9.85 2.24
N GLY A 278 11.71 -8.94 2.01
CA GLY A 278 11.96 -7.51 1.90
C GLY A 278 12.16 -7.00 0.47
N GLU A 279 11.70 -7.75 -0.52
CA GLU A 279 11.81 -7.48 -1.96
C GLU A 279 11.36 -6.07 -2.33
N TYR A 280 10.36 -5.55 -1.59
CA TYR A 280 9.72 -4.28 -1.88
C TYR A 280 9.88 -3.25 -0.76
N ASP A 281 10.67 -3.53 0.28
CA ASP A 281 10.89 -2.62 1.41
C ASP A 281 11.40 -1.27 0.94
N ASN A 282 12.27 -1.28 -0.08
CA ASN A 282 12.81 -0.07 -0.67
C ASN A 282 11.75 0.84 -1.32
N LEU A 283 10.49 0.42 -1.52
CA LEU A 283 9.41 1.35 -1.89
C LEU A 283 9.25 2.46 -0.85
N LEU A 284 9.56 2.13 0.40
CA LEU A 284 9.55 3.04 1.54
C LEU A 284 10.90 3.75 1.74
N PHE A 285 11.87 3.65 0.82
CA PHE A 285 13.19 4.28 0.94
C PHE A 285 13.10 5.78 1.23
N PHE A 286 12.46 6.56 0.35
CA PHE A 286 12.25 8.00 0.59
C PHE A 286 11.30 8.26 1.75
N TYR A 287 10.28 7.41 1.92
CA TYR A 287 9.25 7.57 2.94
C TYR A 287 9.84 7.48 4.35
N SER A 288 10.60 6.42 4.64
CA SER A 288 11.27 6.17 5.91
C SER A 288 12.25 7.29 6.26
N TYR A 289 13.04 7.75 5.28
CA TYR A 289 13.94 8.88 5.47
C TYR A 289 13.20 10.16 5.84
N LEU A 290 12.18 10.54 5.07
CA LEU A 290 11.40 11.75 5.31
C LEU A 290 10.64 11.68 6.65
N HIS A 291 10.12 10.50 6.99
CA HIS A 291 9.50 10.24 8.28
C HIS A 291 10.50 10.47 9.43
N ALA A 292 11.71 9.94 9.34
CA ALA A 292 12.76 10.13 10.34
C ALA A 292 13.17 11.61 10.48
N VAL A 293 13.31 12.34 9.36
CA VAL A 293 13.61 13.78 9.37
C VAL A 293 12.50 14.57 10.09
N VAL A 294 11.24 14.26 9.81
CA VAL A 294 10.10 14.95 10.46
C VAL A 294 9.97 14.56 11.93
N LYS A 295 10.15 13.29 12.29
CA LYS A 295 10.15 12.82 13.69
C LYS A 295 11.22 13.55 14.49
N LYS A 296 12.46 13.63 13.99
CA LYS A 296 13.56 14.39 14.61
C LYS A 296 13.18 15.86 14.80
N ALA A 297 12.63 16.51 13.77
CA ALA A 297 12.23 17.91 13.85
C ALA A 297 11.11 18.17 14.89
N LYS A 298 10.15 17.24 15.02
CA LYS A 298 9.08 17.32 16.03
C LYS A 298 9.63 17.18 17.45
N ILE A 299 10.53 16.23 17.68
CA ILE A 299 11.22 16.02 18.96
C ILE A 299 12.00 17.28 19.34
N SER A 300 12.80 17.84 18.42
CA SER A 300 13.55 19.08 18.66
C SER A 300 12.64 20.30 18.94
N ALA A 301 11.40 20.28 18.46
CA ALA A 301 10.42 21.33 18.71
C ALA A 301 9.55 21.09 19.96
N GLY A 302 9.83 20.04 20.76
CA GLY A 302 9.07 19.71 21.97
C GLY A 302 7.63 19.22 21.71
N LYS A 303 7.35 18.75 20.49
CA LYS A 303 6.01 18.26 20.09
C LYS A 303 6.09 16.73 19.97
N CYS A 304 5.81 16.02 21.06
CA CYS A 304 5.55 14.57 21.05
C CYS A 304 4.04 14.32 21.01
#